data_AF-A0A429GQ60-F1
#
_entry.id   AF-A0A429GQ60-F1
#
_cell.length_a   1.000
_cell.length_b   1.000
_cell.length_c   1.000
_cell.angle_alpha   90.00
_cell.angle_beta   90.00
_cell.angle_gamma   90.00
#
_symmetry.space_group_name_H-M   'P 1'
#
loop_
_entity.id
_entity.type
_entity.pdbx_description
1 polymer ?
#
loop_
_entity_poly.entity_id
_entity_poly.type
_entity_poly.pdbx_seq_one_letter_code
_entity_poly.pdbx_strand_id
1 'polypeptide(L)'
;MSMEEKLKNELKALKRKAEITDDLEVIWAPDADRKLSGEVKGKTIYIYESEEEKAVNTLIHEFIDFLVSRALEPYVSLVNAMIKLLNDIAYRRKEETIETIVRLLTSQEGENVPQCTYGKGGTKRLKTESSGLNEDLDIRRSGG
;
A
#
# COMPACT_ATOMS: atom_id res chain seq x y z
N MET A 1 25.70 -21.14 -19.35
CA MET A 1 24.93 -20.60 -18.21
C MET A 1 23.69 -19.94 -18.78
N SER A 2 22.51 -20.35 -18.34
CA SER A 2 21.24 -19.78 -18.82
C SER A 2 21.04 -18.37 -18.26
N MET A 3 20.14 -17.58 -18.88
CA MET A 3 19.79 -16.25 -18.39
C MET A 3 19.24 -16.28 -16.96
N GLU A 4 18.39 -17.27 -16.69
CA GLU A 4 17.82 -17.51 -15.36
C GLU A 4 18.90 -17.82 -14.30
N GLU A 5 19.89 -18.66 -14.64
CA GLU A 5 21.03 -18.96 -13.75
C GLU A 5 21.86 -17.71 -13.45
N LYS A 6 22.09 -16.85 -14.45
CA LYS A 6 22.82 -15.58 -14.27
C LYS A 6 22.10 -14.66 -13.30
N LEU A 7 20.80 -14.44 -13.50
CA LEU A 7 19.99 -13.59 -12.61
C LEU A 7 19.94 -14.15 -11.17
N LYS A 8 19.80 -15.47 -11.01
CA LYS A 8 19.85 -16.12 -9.69
C LYS A 8 21.20 -15.92 -9.00
N ASN A 9 22.30 -16.05 -9.75
CA ASN A 9 23.64 -15.82 -9.22
C ASN A 9 23.87 -14.35 -8.83
N GLU A 10 23.39 -13.42 -9.66
CA GLU A 10 23.48 -11.98 -9.37
C GLU A 10 22.65 -11.62 -8.13
N LEU A 11 21.41 -12.11 -8.03
CA LEU A 11 20.59 -11.90 -6.83
C LEU A 11 21.28 -12.45 -5.57
N LYS A 12 21.89 -13.63 -5.66
CA LYS A 12 22.66 -14.21 -4.54
C LYS A 12 23.86 -13.34 -4.16
N ALA A 13 24.52 -12.72 -5.14
CA ALA A 13 25.62 -11.79 -4.89
C ALA A 13 25.13 -10.50 -4.22
N LEU A 14 24.01 -9.93 -4.68
CA LEU A 14 23.37 -8.76 -4.09
C LEU A 14 22.94 -9.01 -2.63
N LYS A 15 22.24 -10.12 -2.38
CA LYS A 15 21.85 -10.51 -1.01
C LYS A 15 23.04 -10.63 -0.07
N ARG A 16 24.14 -11.23 -0.52
CA ARG A 16 25.37 -11.35 0.26
C ARG A 16 25.98 -9.99 0.57
N LYS A 17 26.06 -9.10 -0.42
CA LYS A 17 26.60 -7.73 -0.24
C LYS A 17 25.75 -6.90 0.72
N ALA A 18 24.43 -7.09 0.69
CA ALA A 18 23.49 -6.39 1.56
C ALA A 18 23.31 -7.06 2.94
N GLU A 19 23.96 -8.22 3.17
CA GLU A 19 23.83 -9.03 4.40
C GLU A 19 22.38 -9.45 4.70
N ILE A 20 21.63 -9.82 3.66
CA ILE A 20 20.21 -10.17 3.77
C ILE A 20 20.02 -11.68 3.60
N THR A 21 19.26 -12.27 4.51
CA THR A 21 18.96 -13.71 4.58
C THR A 21 17.52 -14.05 4.21
N ASP A 22 16.84 -13.14 3.50
CA ASP A 22 15.46 -13.36 3.09
C ASP A 22 15.33 -14.44 1.99
N ASP A 23 14.10 -14.87 1.82
CA ASP A 23 13.59 -15.79 0.79
C ASP A 23 13.19 -15.06 -0.50
N LEU A 24 13.77 -13.87 -0.79
CA LEU A 24 13.53 -13.17 -2.04
C LEU A 24 14.05 -14.00 -3.24
N GLU A 25 13.22 -14.23 -4.23
CA GLU A 25 13.55 -15.02 -5.41
C GLU A 25 13.55 -14.15 -6.67
N VAL A 26 14.16 -14.64 -7.75
CA VAL A 26 14.07 -14.04 -9.08
C VAL A 26 13.55 -15.05 -10.08
N ILE A 27 12.59 -14.62 -10.90
CA ILE A 27 12.03 -15.35 -12.02
C ILE A 27 12.26 -14.54 -13.30
N TRP A 28 12.88 -15.18 -14.28
CA TRP A 28 12.97 -14.64 -15.64
C TRP A 28 11.77 -15.11 -16.45
N ALA A 29 10.95 -14.17 -16.91
CA ALA A 29 9.73 -14.43 -17.64
C ALA A 29 9.62 -13.43 -18.80
N PRO A 30 10.46 -13.53 -19.84
CA PRO A 30 10.55 -12.50 -20.88
C PRO A 30 9.19 -12.23 -21.54
N ASP A 31 8.82 -10.96 -21.64
CA ASP A 31 7.53 -10.53 -22.20
C ASP A 31 7.70 -9.19 -22.94
N ALA A 32 7.76 -9.28 -24.28
CA ALA A 32 8.02 -8.13 -25.15
C ALA A 32 6.82 -7.17 -25.27
N ASP A 33 5.60 -7.64 -24.96
CA ASP A 33 4.39 -6.81 -25.04
C ASP A 33 4.14 -6.04 -23.73
N ARG A 34 4.97 -6.30 -22.71
CA ARG A 34 4.84 -5.69 -21.40
C ARG A 34 5.53 -4.33 -21.35
N LYS A 35 4.82 -3.35 -20.79
CA LYS A 35 5.37 -2.00 -20.54
C LYS A 35 6.37 -1.94 -19.38
N LEU A 36 6.44 -2.99 -18.57
CA LEU A 36 7.29 -3.07 -17.38
C LEU A 36 8.51 -3.93 -17.70
N SER A 37 9.69 -3.45 -17.34
CA SER A 37 10.93 -4.23 -17.41
C SER A 37 11.03 -5.27 -16.30
N GLY A 38 10.45 -4.98 -15.13
CA GLY A 38 10.36 -5.88 -13.99
C GLY A 38 9.33 -5.41 -12.97
N GLU A 39 9.06 -6.25 -11.97
CA GLU A 39 8.27 -5.90 -10.78
C GLU A 39 8.58 -6.84 -9.61
N VAL A 40 8.34 -6.36 -8.39
CA VAL A 40 8.35 -7.20 -7.19
C VAL A 40 6.92 -7.57 -6.78
N LYS A 41 6.63 -8.87 -6.71
CA LYS A 41 5.37 -9.41 -6.18
C LYS A 41 5.65 -10.27 -4.96
N GLY A 42 5.30 -9.76 -3.79
CA GLY A 42 5.57 -10.43 -2.52
C GLY A 42 7.08 -10.59 -2.31
N LYS A 43 7.58 -11.82 -2.46
CA LYS A 43 9.00 -12.15 -2.31
C LYS A 43 9.63 -12.68 -3.59
N THR A 44 9.08 -12.28 -4.73
CA THR A 44 9.59 -12.70 -6.02
C THR A 44 9.76 -11.49 -6.93
N ILE A 45 10.97 -11.29 -7.41
CA ILE A 45 11.32 -10.34 -8.46
C ILE A 45 11.05 -11.01 -9.80
N TYR A 46 10.19 -10.40 -10.61
CA TYR A 46 9.96 -10.83 -11.98
C TYR A 46 10.70 -9.92 -12.93
N ILE A 47 11.42 -10.51 -13.88
CA ILE A 47 12.17 -9.80 -14.92
C ILE A 47 11.59 -10.17 -16.28
N TYR A 48 11.13 -9.15 -17.02
CA TYR A 48 10.48 -9.27 -18.32
C TYR A 48 11.42 -8.95 -19.49
N GLU A 49 12.58 -8.36 -19.19
CA GLU A 49 13.61 -8.05 -20.18
C GLU A 49 14.24 -9.33 -20.76
N SER A 50 14.30 -9.38 -22.08
CA SER A 50 14.94 -10.51 -22.81
C SER A 50 16.45 -10.29 -23.00
N GLU A 51 16.88 -9.03 -23.04
CA GLU A 51 18.28 -8.66 -23.21
C GLU A 51 19.03 -8.72 -21.86
N GLU A 52 20.19 -9.36 -21.87
CA GLU A 52 20.92 -9.71 -20.65
C GLU A 52 21.25 -8.49 -19.79
N GLU A 53 21.87 -7.48 -20.38
CA GLU A 53 22.29 -6.27 -19.67
C GLU A 53 21.09 -5.53 -19.06
N LYS A 54 19.99 -5.42 -19.80
CA LYS A 54 18.75 -4.79 -19.33
C LYS A 54 18.11 -5.56 -18.18
N ALA A 55 18.08 -6.88 -18.28
CA ALA A 55 17.52 -7.74 -17.25
C ALA A 55 18.33 -7.70 -15.95
N VAL A 56 19.66 -7.66 -16.03
CA VAL A 56 20.52 -7.49 -14.84
C VAL A 56 20.32 -6.11 -14.22
N ASN A 57 20.29 -5.05 -15.01
CA ASN A 57 20.02 -3.70 -14.51
C ASN A 57 18.64 -3.62 -13.84
N THR A 58 17.62 -4.21 -14.46
CA THR A 58 16.27 -4.31 -13.89
C THR A 58 16.29 -5.04 -12.55
N LEU A 59 16.99 -6.18 -12.45
CA LEU A 59 17.11 -6.92 -11.19
C LEU A 59 17.71 -6.06 -10.07
N ILE A 60 18.75 -5.29 -10.36
CA ILE A 60 19.37 -4.39 -9.38
C ILE A 60 18.36 -3.32 -8.93
N HIS A 61 17.66 -2.71 -9.87
CA HIS A 61 16.63 -1.71 -9.58
C HIS A 61 15.52 -2.26 -8.68
N GLU A 62 14.94 -3.40 -9.05
CA GLU A 62 13.86 -4.05 -8.29
C GLU A 62 14.34 -4.54 -6.91
N PHE A 63 15.59 -5.02 -6.80
CA PHE A 63 16.17 -5.39 -5.52
C PHE A 63 16.29 -4.19 -4.58
N ILE A 64 16.81 -3.06 -5.07
CA ILE A 64 16.93 -1.83 -4.27
C ILE A 64 15.55 -1.32 -3.87
N ASP A 65 14.59 -1.32 -4.79
CA ASP A 65 13.21 -0.89 -4.52
C ASP A 65 12.55 -1.77 -3.45
N PHE A 66 12.78 -3.08 -3.48
CA PHE A 66 12.34 -3.99 -2.43
C PHE A 66 12.92 -3.64 -1.05
N LEU A 67 14.22 -3.33 -0.97
CA LEU A 67 14.85 -2.97 0.30
C LEU A 67 14.30 -1.66 0.87
N VAL A 68 14.18 -0.65 0.02
CA VAL A 68 13.64 0.66 0.40
C VAL A 68 12.19 0.50 0.83
N SER A 69 11.37 -0.20 0.05
CA SER A 69 9.96 -0.45 0.38
C SER A 69 9.80 -1.18 1.71
N ARG A 70 10.63 -2.20 1.96
CA ARG A 70 10.64 -2.93 3.23
C ARG A 70 11.07 -2.06 4.41
N ALA A 71 12.04 -1.17 4.23
CA ALA A 71 12.46 -0.24 5.27
C ALA A 71 11.37 0.80 5.59
N LEU A 72 10.56 1.16 4.59
CA LEU A 72 9.47 2.14 4.73
C LEU A 72 8.17 1.53 5.27
N GLU A 73 7.93 0.23 5.09
CA GLU A 73 6.70 -0.46 5.47
C GLU A 73 6.26 -0.19 6.93
N PRO A 74 7.13 -0.23 7.95
CA PRO A 74 6.71 0.01 9.33
C PRO A 74 6.15 1.42 9.56
N TYR A 75 6.69 2.42 8.85
CA TYR A 75 6.23 3.81 8.95
C TYR A 75 4.86 3.98 8.29
N VAL A 76 4.67 3.36 7.12
CA VAL A 76 3.37 3.36 6.43
C VAL A 76 2.31 2.66 7.29
N SER A 77 2.64 1.50 7.86
CA SER A 77 1.77 0.76 8.77
C SER A 77 1.41 1.56 10.02
N LEU A 78 2.36 2.27 10.62
CA LEU A 78 2.12 3.16 11.77
C LEU A 78 1.15 4.29 11.43
N VAL A 79 1.41 5.03 10.34
CA VAL A 79 0.55 6.15 9.91
C VAL A 79 -0.86 5.66 9.62
N ASN A 80 -1.01 4.52 8.94
CA ASN A 80 -2.33 3.91 8.68
C ASN A 80 -3.08 3.55 9.97
N ALA A 81 -2.37 3.04 10.98
CA ALA A 81 -2.96 2.77 12.29
C ALA A 81 -3.42 4.06 13.00
N MET A 82 -2.64 5.13 12.92
CA MET A 82 -3.00 6.44 13.48
C MET A 82 -4.24 7.02 12.79
N ILE A 83 -4.29 6.96 11.45
CA ILE A 83 -5.45 7.40 10.67
C ILE A 83 -6.71 6.66 11.12
N LYS A 84 -6.62 5.33 11.25
CA LYS A 84 -7.75 4.51 11.71
C LYS A 84 -8.23 4.92 13.10
N LEU A 85 -7.31 5.10 14.05
CA LEU A 85 -7.63 5.51 15.40
C LEU A 85 -8.32 6.88 15.44
N LEU A 86 -7.78 7.86 14.70
CA LEU A 86 -8.34 9.21 14.64
C LEU A 86 -9.74 9.21 14.03
N ASN A 87 -9.96 8.42 12.97
CA ASN A 87 -11.27 8.25 12.37
C ASN A 87 -12.28 7.65 13.35
N ASP A 88 -11.89 6.64 14.13
CA ASP A 88 -12.75 6.01 15.14
C ASP A 88 -13.09 6.97 16.30
N ILE A 89 -12.14 7.83 16.70
CA ILE A 89 -12.40 8.89 17.70
C ILE A 89 -13.36 9.94 17.14
N ALA A 90 -13.10 10.44 15.93
CA ALA A 90 -13.92 11.45 15.29
C ALA A 90 -15.35 10.96 15.09
N TYR A 91 -15.53 9.71 14.64
CA TYR A 91 -16.83 9.09 14.48
C TYR A 91 -17.60 9.03 15.81
N ARG A 92 -16.96 8.56 16.89
CA ARG A 92 -17.60 8.47 18.22
C ARG A 92 -18.04 9.83 18.75
N ARG A 93 -17.17 10.84 18.69
CA ARG A 93 -17.51 12.21 19.13
C ARG A 93 -18.67 12.80 18.34
N LYS A 94 -18.70 12.57 17.02
CA LYS A 94 -19.81 12.98 16.17
C LYS A 94 -21.11 12.32 16.64
N GLU A 95 -21.09 11.02 16.91
CA GLU A 95 -22.28 10.29 17.38
C GLU A 95 -22.77 10.79 18.75
N GLU A 96 -21.87 10.97 19.71
CA GLU A 96 -22.18 11.55 21.04
C GLU A 96 -22.82 12.94 20.92
N THR A 97 -22.32 13.76 19.98
CA THR A 97 -22.86 15.09 19.70
C THR A 97 -24.25 15.01 19.09
N ILE A 98 -24.45 14.14 18.10
CA ILE A 98 -25.75 13.90 17.47
C ILE A 98 -26.76 13.43 18.51
N GLU A 99 -26.41 12.45 19.35
CA GLU A 99 -27.28 11.97 20.43
C GLU A 99 -27.68 13.09 21.38
N THR A 100 -26.73 13.96 21.74
CA THR A 100 -27.01 15.10 22.62
C THR A 100 -28.00 16.08 21.95
N ILE A 101 -27.79 16.41 20.68
CA ILE A 101 -28.67 17.30 19.92
C ILE A 101 -30.07 16.68 19.79
N VAL A 102 -30.16 15.39 19.46
CA VAL A 102 -31.45 14.68 19.36
C VAL A 102 -32.18 14.75 20.69
N ARG A 103 -31.53 14.42 21.82
CA ARG A 103 -32.16 14.50 23.14
C ARG A 103 -32.67 15.90 23.44
N LEU A 104 -31.93 16.96 23.12
CA LEU A 104 -32.36 18.35 23.36
C LEU A 104 -33.57 18.73 22.52
N LEU A 105 -33.63 18.31 21.26
CA LEU A 105 -34.71 18.66 20.34
C LEU A 105 -35.97 17.79 20.54
N THR A 106 -35.81 16.54 21.00
CA THR A 106 -36.92 15.61 21.25
C THR A 106 -37.39 15.60 22.69
N SER A 107 -36.74 16.35 23.60
CA SER A 107 -37.25 16.60 24.95
C SER A 107 -38.42 17.59 24.90
N GLN A 108 -39.52 17.15 24.30
CA GLN A 108 -40.87 17.62 24.59
C GLN A 108 -41.54 16.50 25.41
N GLU A 109 -42.30 16.91 26.41
CA GLU A 109 -42.80 16.11 27.54
C GLU A 109 -43.48 14.78 27.14
N GLY A 110 -43.05 13.67 27.78
CA GLY A 110 -43.81 12.43 27.86
C GLY A 110 -43.31 11.26 26.99
N GLU A 111 -42.98 10.16 27.67
CA GLU A 111 -42.83 8.78 27.18
C GLU A 111 -41.49 8.34 26.55
N ASN A 112 -40.78 7.54 27.36
CA ASN A 112 -39.92 6.39 27.03
C ASN A 112 -39.18 6.44 25.68
N VAL A 113 -38.02 7.12 25.66
CA VAL A 113 -37.14 7.16 24.49
C VAL A 113 -36.40 5.82 24.35
N PRO A 114 -36.57 5.07 23.24
CA PRO A 114 -35.84 3.83 23.03
C PRO A 114 -34.35 4.11 22.86
N GLN A 115 -33.53 3.34 23.57
CA GLN A 115 -32.08 3.37 23.45
C GLN A 115 -31.67 2.96 22.04
N CYS A 116 -31.16 3.90 21.26
CA CYS A 116 -30.77 3.65 19.88
C CYS A 116 -29.46 2.85 19.85
N THR A 117 -29.53 1.56 19.57
CA THR A 117 -28.36 0.69 19.42
C THR A 117 -27.95 0.65 17.95
N TYR A 118 -27.33 1.72 17.44
CA TYR A 118 -26.66 1.62 16.14
C TYR A 118 -25.42 0.73 16.26
N GLY A 119 -25.55 -0.44 15.63
CA GLY A 119 -24.67 -1.59 15.80
C GLY A 119 -23.21 -1.36 15.42
N LYS A 120 -22.36 -2.15 16.07
CA LYS A 120 -20.98 -2.39 15.64
C LYS A 120 -20.97 -2.83 14.18
N GLY A 121 -20.18 -2.15 13.36
CA GLY A 121 -19.66 -2.70 12.10
C GLY A 121 -20.41 -2.25 10.84
N GLY A 122 -19.76 -1.38 10.09
CA GLY A 122 -20.16 -1.02 8.74
C GLY A 122 -19.28 0.10 8.24
N THR A 123 -18.08 -0.23 7.74
CA THR A 123 -17.25 0.69 6.96
C THR A 123 -18.05 1.09 5.72
N LYS A 124 -18.88 2.13 5.82
CA LYS A 124 -19.46 2.76 4.64
C LYS A 124 -18.29 3.39 3.89
N ARG A 125 -17.88 2.75 2.80
CA ARG A 125 -16.97 3.31 1.80
C ARG A 125 -17.63 4.60 1.30
N LEU A 126 -17.18 5.73 1.84
CA LEU A 126 -17.54 7.05 1.33
C LEU A 126 -17.07 7.10 -0.12
N LYS A 127 -18.02 7.14 -1.06
CA LYS A 127 -17.75 7.66 -2.40
C LYS A 127 -17.39 9.12 -2.19
N THR A 128 -16.10 9.44 -2.34
CA THR A 128 -15.63 10.82 -2.39
C THR A 128 -16.04 11.39 -3.74
N GLU A 129 -17.21 12.04 -3.78
CA GLU A 129 -17.43 13.16 -4.69
C GLU A 129 -17.00 14.43 -3.94
N SER A 130 -15.79 14.88 -4.21
CA SER A 130 -15.44 16.29 -4.10
C SER A 130 -14.28 16.54 -5.04
N SER A 131 -14.67 16.95 -6.25
CA SER A 131 -13.96 17.91 -7.07
C SER A 131 -13.21 18.95 -6.23
N GLY A 132 -11.96 19.21 -6.61
CA GLY A 132 -11.27 20.46 -6.30
C GLY A 132 -10.39 20.42 -5.08
N LEU A 133 -9.12 20.04 -5.31
CA LEU A 133 -7.89 20.74 -4.91
C LEU A 133 -6.80 19.72 -4.52
N ASN A 134 -6.10 19.23 -5.55
CA ASN A 134 -4.64 19.12 -5.67
C ASN A 134 -4.34 18.23 -6.87
N GLU A 135 -4.33 18.87 -8.05
CA GLU A 135 -3.56 18.39 -9.19
C GLU A 135 -2.07 18.38 -8.80
N ASP A 136 -1.35 17.43 -9.39
CA ASP A 136 0.11 17.38 -9.51
C ASP A 136 0.94 16.93 -8.28
N LEU A 137 0.93 15.62 -8.04
CA LEU A 137 2.17 14.86 -7.84
C LEU A 137 2.14 13.62 -8.74
N ASP A 138 2.11 13.91 -10.04
CA ASP A 138 2.33 12.96 -11.12
C ASP A 138 3.85 12.70 -11.20
N ILE A 139 4.32 11.65 -10.50
CA ILE A 139 5.70 11.18 -10.64
C ILE A 139 5.84 10.54 -12.02
N ARG A 140 6.21 11.37 -13.00
CA ARG A 140 6.69 10.91 -14.30
C ARG A 140 7.92 10.04 -14.08
N ARG A 141 7.75 8.71 -14.17
CA ARG A 141 8.83 7.80 -14.54
C ARG A 141 9.09 7.97 -16.04
N SER A 142 10.12 8.73 -16.36
CA SER A 142 10.83 8.74 -17.64
C SER A 142 12.30 8.61 -17.22
N GLY A 143 12.95 7.48 -17.43
CA GLY A 143 13.38 7.08 -18.75
C GLY A 143 14.62 7.90 -19.10
N GLY A 144 15.78 7.40 -18.67
CA GLY A 144 17.12 7.92 -18.92
C GLY A 144 18.13 6.82 -18.63
#